data_AF-A0A2M9A7D2-F1
#
_entry.id   AF-A0A2M9A7D2-F1
#
_cell.length_a   1.000
_cell.length_b   1.000
_cell.length_c   1.000
_cell.angle_alpha   90.00
_cell.angle_beta   90.00
_cell.angle_gamma   90.00
#
_symmetry.space_group_name_H-M   'P 1'
#
loop_
_entity.id
_entity.type
_entity.pdbx_description
1 polymer ?
#
loop_
_entity_poly.entity_id
_entity_poly.type
_entity_poly.pdbx_seq_one_letter_code
_entity_poly.pdbx_strand_id
1 'polypeptide(L)'
;MVANRFQSISEILKSRINTPLVWGVLLLTLVLTILFYFSQKQQVEIYNRYSETLSDYKFIESRVMRKMEQIRVQPGNDPTLLMSSLRGLRETAVSLHTASESARKVNWMPPERDFAAFEESVLAWVASVQRYEPLRANWLEEAKTLTLGLSRWKFSAAEPLIFALDSARLGFAVQVNDSLLKAVPDSLAKRYRNLLVRNKDLSDIWNRIDNDESLVRCENLLQAFKMQTLKNREIKFWIQQVFYLASIVLLLFTLFFVIRSRK
;
A
#
# COMPACT_ATOMS: atom_id res chain seq x y z
N MET A 1 67.22 46.53 31.78
CA MET A 1 65.76 46.72 31.93
C MET A 1 65.08 46.19 30.68
N VAL A 2 64.64 44.93 30.71
CA VAL A 2 63.83 44.32 29.65
C VAL A 2 62.47 44.07 30.28
N ALA A 3 61.51 44.95 30.00
CA ALA A 3 60.15 44.80 30.48
C ALA A 3 59.38 43.86 29.54
N ASN A 4 58.98 42.73 30.11
CA ASN A 4 58.22 41.65 29.49
C ASN A 4 56.97 42.14 28.76
N ARG A 5 56.92 41.93 27.43
CA ARG A 5 55.69 41.92 26.64
C ARG A 5 54.96 40.59 26.82
N PHE A 6 54.29 40.42 27.95
CA PHE A 6 53.20 39.45 28.06
C PHE A 6 51.90 40.24 28.23
N GLN A 7 51.44 40.85 27.13
CA GLN A 7 50.02 41.17 27.01
C GLN A 7 49.29 39.84 27.10
N SER A 8 48.60 39.65 28.22
CA SER A 8 47.87 38.45 28.57
C SER A 8 47.00 38.04 27.39
N ILE A 9 47.12 36.78 26.95
CA ILE A 9 46.25 36.16 25.94
C ILE A 9 44.76 36.41 26.28
N SER A 10 44.43 36.57 27.57
CA SER A 10 43.10 36.92 28.06
C SER A 10 42.65 38.34 27.70
N GLU A 11 43.56 39.32 27.65
CA GLU A 11 43.24 40.69 27.23
C GLU A 11 43.05 40.78 25.72
N ILE A 12 43.85 40.05 24.94
CA ILE A 12 43.71 39.95 23.47
C ILE A 12 42.39 39.21 23.11
N LEU A 13 42.04 38.17 23.87
CA LEU A 13 40.74 37.48 23.74
C LEU A 13 39.58 38.39 24.14
N LYS A 14 39.66 39.12 25.26
CA LYS A 14 38.62 40.08 25.67
C LYS A 14 38.43 41.20 24.65
N SER A 15 39.50 41.74 24.07
CA SER A 15 39.41 42.83 23.09
C SER A 15 38.87 42.35 21.74
N ARG A 16 39.18 41.11 21.30
CA ARG A 16 38.63 40.53 20.06
C ARG A 16 37.20 40.02 20.22
N ILE A 17 36.81 39.47 21.38
CA ILE A 17 35.45 38.98 21.63
C ILE A 17 34.42 40.12 21.73
N ASN A 18 34.80 41.32 22.16
CA ASN A 18 33.93 42.49 22.17
C ASN A 18 33.70 43.14 20.79
N THR A 19 34.28 42.57 19.72
CA THR A 19 34.02 43.06 18.37
C THR A 19 32.68 42.48 17.87
N PRO A 20 31.69 43.30 17.47
CA PRO A 20 30.37 42.83 17.01
C PRO A 20 30.47 41.84 15.83
N LEU A 21 31.57 41.90 15.09
CA LEU A 21 31.91 41.01 13.98
C LEU A 21 32.22 39.55 14.41
N VAL A 22 32.82 39.33 15.58
CA VAL A 22 33.10 37.96 16.10
C VAL A 22 31.81 37.26 16.52
N TRP A 23 30.88 38.01 17.11
CA TRP A 23 29.52 37.54 17.40
C TRP A 23 28.75 37.16 16.13
N GLY A 24 28.94 37.92 15.04
CA GLY A 24 28.38 37.59 13.73
C GLY A 24 28.84 36.24 13.22
N VAL A 25 30.15 35.96 13.27
CA VAL A 25 30.72 34.65 12.86
C VAL A 25 30.20 33.51 13.73
N LEU A 26 30.17 33.68 15.06
CA LEU A 26 29.66 32.66 15.99
C LEU A 26 28.17 32.37 15.79
N LEU A 27 27.36 33.39 15.51
CA LEU A 27 25.93 33.22 15.25
C LEU A 27 25.71 32.49 13.92
N LEU A 28 26.50 32.83 12.90
CA LEU A 28 26.44 32.18 11.59
C LEU A 28 26.85 30.70 11.65
N THR A 29 27.92 30.37 12.39
CA THR A 29 28.33 28.97 12.58
C THR A 29 27.29 28.18 13.37
N LEU A 30 26.66 28.79 14.38
CA LEU A 30 25.56 28.16 15.12
C LEU A 30 24.36 27.89 14.21
N VAL A 31 23.95 28.85 13.38
CA VAL A 31 22.88 28.69 12.37
C VAL A 31 23.22 27.57 11.37
N LEU A 32 24.44 27.54 10.85
CA LEU A 32 24.92 26.48 9.95
C LEU A 32 24.89 25.10 10.63
N THR A 33 25.25 25.01 11.90
CA THR A 33 25.24 23.76 12.67
C THR A 33 23.82 23.23 12.87
N ILE A 34 22.87 24.12 13.18
CA ILE A 34 21.44 23.76 13.29
C ILE A 34 20.89 23.29 11.93
N LEU A 35 21.16 24.04 10.86
CA LEU A 35 20.73 23.67 9.49
C LEU A 35 21.31 22.31 9.06
N PHE A 36 22.57 22.05 9.40
CA PHE A 36 23.22 20.78 9.11
C PHE A 36 22.55 19.62 9.86
N TYR A 37 22.22 19.81 11.14
CA TYR A 37 21.48 18.82 11.92
C TYR A 37 20.09 18.52 11.32
N PHE A 38 19.35 19.55 10.90
CA PHE A 38 18.06 19.36 10.22
C PHE A 38 18.19 18.66 8.87
N SER A 39 19.25 18.94 8.11
CA SER A 39 19.51 18.29 6.82
C SER A 39 19.82 16.80 6.93
N GLN A 40 20.27 16.30 8.08
CA GLN A 40 20.64 14.89 8.28
C GLN A 40 19.45 13.96 8.58
N LYS A 41 18.23 14.46 8.81
CA LYS A 41 17.08 13.60 9.14
C LYS A 41 16.70 12.67 7.97
N GLN A 42 16.85 11.35 8.20
CA GLN A 42 16.57 10.25 7.25
C GLN A 42 15.07 9.94 6.99
N GLN A 43 14.15 10.85 7.33
CA GLN A 43 12.71 10.52 7.33
C GLN A 43 12.13 10.17 5.96
N VAL A 44 12.77 10.63 4.87
CA VAL A 44 12.39 10.30 3.49
C VAL A 44 12.44 8.79 3.22
N GLU A 45 13.40 8.07 3.82
CA GLU A 45 13.56 6.62 3.62
C GLU A 45 12.37 5.85 4.22
N ILE A 46 11.88 6.30 5.38
CA ILE A 46 10.72 5.70 6.05
C ILE A 46 9.46 5.86 5.18
N TYR A 47 9.19 7.07 4.68
CA TYR A 47 8.01 7.31 3.84
C TYR A 47 8.06 6.56 2.50
N ASN A 48 9.25 6.41 1.92
CA ASN A 48 9.44 5.59 0.72
C ASN A 48 9.13 4.12 1.00
N ARG A 49 9.60 3.56 2.12
CA ARG A 49 9.31 2.18 2.51
C ARG A 49 7.81 1.92 2.68
N TYR A 50 7.08 2.85 3.30
CA TYR A 50 5.61 2.75 3.39
C TYR A 50 4.95 2.82 2.00
N SER A 51 5.43 3.70 1.13
CA SER A 51 4.91 3.83 -0.24
C SER A 51 5.18 2.60 -1.10
N GLU A 52 6.36 1.99 -0.95
CA GLU A 52 6.73 0.73 -1.61
C GLU A 52 5.84 -0.41 -1.11
N THR A 53 5.66 -0.54 0.21
CA THR A 53 4.82 -1.59 0.80
C THR A 53 3.35 -1.48 0.34
N LEU A 54 2.80 -0.26 0.29
CA LEU A 54 1.46 0.00 -0.25
C LEU A 54 1.38 -0.27 -1.76
N SER A 55 2.46 -0.02 -2.50
CA SER A 55 2.51 -0.36 -3.93
C SER A 55 2.55 -1.87 -4.15
N ASP A 56 3.36 -2.59 -3.37
CA ASP A 56 3.44 -4.05 -3.38
C ASP A 56 2.09 -4.69 -3.05
N TYR A 57 1.35 -4.11 -2.08
CA TYR A 57 -0.03 -4.52 -1.80
C TYR A 57 -0.89 -4.50 -3.08
N LYS A 58 -0.90 -3.41 -3.85
CA LYS A 58 -1.67 -3.31 -5.10
C LYS A 58 -1.27 -4.35 -6.13
N PHE A 59 0.03 -4.66 -6.23
CA PHE A 59 0.51 -5.70 -7.15
C PHE A 59 0.07 -7.10 -6.72
N ILE A 60 0.12 -7.41 -5.42
CA ILE A 60 -0.31 -8.70 -4.89
C ILE A 60 -1.83 -8.86 -5.03
N GLU A 61 -2.58 -7.80 -4.71
CA GLU A 61 -4.04 -7.70 -4.84
C GLU A 61 -4.46 -8.02 -6.29
N SER A 62 -3.88 -7.32 -7.27
CA SER A 62 -4.17 -7.56 -8.69
C SER A 62 -3.91 -9.01 -9.12
N ARG A 63 -2.84 -9.62 -8.60
CA ARG A 63 -2.54 -11.04 -8.85
C ARG A 63 -3.57 -11.97 -8.20
N VAL A 64 -4.07 -11.63 -7.02
CA VAL A 64 -5.13 -12.37 -6.34
C VAL A 64 -6.43 -12.30 -7.13
N MET A 65 -6.85 -11.13 -7.62
CA MET A 65 -8.05 -11.01 -8.44
C MET A 65 -7.96 -11.82 -9.74
N ARG A 66 -6.78 -11.87 -10.38
CA ARG A 66 -6.56 -12.76 -11.54
C ARG A 66 -6.70 -14.23 -11.18
N LYS A 67 -6.15 -14.67 -10.05
CA LYS A 67 -6.31 -16.07 -9.56
C LYS A 67 -7.77 -16.37 -9.22
N MET A 68 -8.48 -15.42 -8.63
CA MET A 68 -9.89 -15.53 -8.31
C MET A 68 -10.76 -15.68 -9.55
N GLU A 69 -10.48 -14.94 -10.62
CA GLU A 69 -11.19 -15.08 -11.89
C GLU A 69 -10.91 -16.46 -12.53
N GLN A 70 -9.69 -17.00 -12.39
CA GLN A 70 -9.42 -18.37 -12.83
C GLN A 70 -10.21 -19.40 -12.02
N ILE A 71 -10.28 -19.26 -10.70
CA ILE A 71 -11.09 -20.14 -9.81
C ILE A 71 -12.58 -20.04 -10.14
N ARG A 72 -13.05 -18.85 -10.54
CA ARG A 72 -14.43 -18.65 -10.95
C ARG A 72 -14.81 -19.52 -12.15
N VAL A 73 -13.91 -19.69 -13.12
CA VAL A 73 -14.21 -20.31 -14.42
C VAL A 73 -13.71 -21.76 -14.52
N GLN A 74 -12.56 -22.09 -13.93
CA GLN A 74 -11.85 -23.35 -14.13
C GLN A 74 -11.84 -24.23 -12.88
N PRO A 75 -12.20 -25.52 -13.00
CA PRO A 75 -12.01 -26.49 -11.92
C PRO A 75 -10.52 -26.87 -11.78
N GLY A 76 -10.06 -27.05 -10.53
CA GLY A 76 -8.77 -27.69 -10.24
C GLY A 76 -7.58 -26.74 -10.04
N ASN A 77 -7.79 -25.45 -9.79
CA ASN A 77 -6.72 -24.57 -9.35
C ASN A 77 -6.25 -24.94 -7.93
N ASP A 78 -4.94 -24.87 -7.70
CA ASP A 78 -4.34 -25.11 -6.37
C ASP A 78 -4.77 -23.99 -5.40
N PRO A 79 -5.65 -24.29 -4.42
CA PRO A 79 -6.14 -23.28 -3.48
C PRO A 79 -5.02 -22.78 -2.56
N THR A 80 -3.94 -23.54 -2.38
CA THR A 80 -2.84 -23.16 -1.49
C THR A 80 -2.12 -21.89 -1.96
N LEU A 81 -2.01 -21.70 -3.29
CA LEU A 81 -1.40 -20.53 -3.89
C LEU A 81 -2.26 -19.27 -3.76
N LEU A 82 -3.58 -19.42 -3.71
CA LEU A 82 -4.49 -18.30 -3.42
C LEU A 82 -4.40 -17.95 -1.93
N MET A 83 -4.52 -18.96 -1.06
CA MET A 83 -4.52 -18.78 0.39
C MET A 83 -3.21 -18.15 0.91
N SER A 84 -2.06 -18.52 0.34
CA SER A 84 -0.78 -17.88 0.67
C SER A 84 -0.74 -16.41 0.27
N SER A 85 -1.32 -16.05 -0.88
CA SER A 85 -1.38 -14.66 -1.35
C SER A 85 -2.33 -13.82 -0.50
N LEU A 86 -3.47 -14.39 -0.10
CA LEU A 86 -4.43 -13.75 0.82
C LEU A 86 -3.82 -13.53 2.21
N ARG A 87 -3.06 -14.51 2.70
CA ARG A 87 -2.32 -14.37 3.97
C ARG A 87 -1.29 -13.24 3.87
N GLY A 88 -0.55 -13.17 2.76
CA GLY A 88 0.38 -12.06 2.51
C GLY A 88 -0.31 -10.69 2.52
N LEU A 89 -1.47 -10.55 1.87
CA LEU A 89 -2.24 -9.30 1.88
C LEU A 89 -2.68 -8.90 3.29
N ARG A 90 -3.21 -9.87 4.05
CA ARG A 90 -3.58 -9.66 5.45
C ARG A 90 -2.38 -9.24 6.30
N GLU A 91 -1.25 -9.95 6.19
CA GLU A 91 -0.04 -9.64 6.95
C GLU A 91 0.52 -8.26 6.59
N THR A 92 0.48 -7.86 5.32
CA THR A 92 0.85 -6.51 4.89
C THR A 92 -0.05 -5.45 5.51
N ALA A 93 -1.37 -5.64 5.51
CA ALA A 93 -2.30 -4.66 6.09
C ALA A 93 -2.12 -4.52 7.61
N VAL A 94 -2.05 -5.65 8.33
CA VAL A 94 -1.82 -5.68 9.79
C VAL A 94 -0.47 -5.06 10.14
N SER A 95 0.59 -5.40 9.40
CA SER A 95 1.93 -4.87 9.65
C SER A 95 2.02 -3.38 9.40
N LEU A 96 1.31 -2.84 8.40
CA LEU A 96 1.22 -1.40 8.14
C LEU A 96 0.54 -0.67 9.30
N HIS A 97 -0.59 -1.18 9.79
CA HIS A 97 -1.29 -0.58 10.92
C HIS A 97 -0.44 -0.63 12.21
N THR A 98 0.13 -1.79 12.55
CA THR A 98 1.00 -1.95 13.73
C THR A 98 2.28 -1.08 13.63
N ALA A 99 2.85 -0.96 12.43
CA ALA A 99 3.99 -0.08 12.19
C ALA A 99 3.63 1.40 12.35
N SER A 100 2.39 1.78 12.04
CA SER A 100 1.89 3.14 12.26
C SER A 100 1.74 3.48 13.76
N GLU A 101 1.24 2.56 14.57
CA GLU A 101 1.11 2.74 16.03
C GLU A 101 2.48 2.90 16.72
N SER A 102 3.46 2.13 16.27
CA SER A 102 4.81 2.13 16.83
C SER A 102 5.69 3.30 16.34
N ALA A 103 5.21 4.10 15.39
CA ALA A 103 5.95 5.18 14.74
C ALA A 103 6.15 6.46 15.58
N ARG A 104 6.27 6.35 16.92
CA ARG A 104 6.44 7.48 17.87
C ARG A 104 7.61 8.43 17.55
N LYS A 105 8.55 8.04 16.68
CA LYS A 105 9.75 8.82 16.28
C LYS A 105 9.62 9.50 14.91
N VAL A 106 8.51 9.31 14.19
CA VAL A 106 8.30 9.90 12.86
C VAL A 106 7.62 11.27 13.02
N ASN A 107 8.12 12.30 12.33
CA ASN A 107 7.58 13.66 12.47
C ASN A 107 6.14 13.78 11.98
N TRP A 108 5.73 12.90 11.05
CA TRP A 108 4.42 12.95 10.43
C TRP A 108 3.99 11.55 10.01
N MET A 109 2.71 11.23 10.21
CA MET A 109 2.05 10.03 9.72
C MET A 109 0.61 10.41 9.35
N PRO A 110 -0.03 9.74 8.37
CA PRO A 110 -1.48 9.84 8.19
C PRO A 110 -2.23 9.50 9.51
N PRO A 111 -3.48 9.98 9.67
CA PRO A 111 -4.32 9.62 10.80
C PRO A 111 -4.41 8.10 11.00
N GLU A 112 -4.29 7.63 12.24
CA GLU A 112 -4.38 6.20 12.61
C GLU A 112 -5.66 5.53 12.09
N ARG A 113 -6.79 6.26 12.13
CA ARG A 113 -8.07 5.80 11.57
C ARG A 113 -7.99 5.40 10.09
N ASP A 114 -7.10 6.00 9.31
CA ASP A 114 -6.97 5.71 7.88
C ASP A 114 -6.25 4.37 7.68
N PHE A 115 -5.30 4.02 8.57
CA PHE A 115 -4.67 2.70 8.61
C PHE A 115 -5.63 1.62 9.11
N ALA A 116 -6.39 1.91 10.18
CA ALA A 116 -7.39 0.99 10.70
C ALA A 116 -8.48 0.68 9.64
N ALA A 117 -9.01 1.72 8.99
CA ALA A 117 -10.01 1.55 7.91
C ALA A 117 -9.44 0.77 6.71
N PHE A 118 -8.17 0.99 6.37
CA PHE A 118 -7.49 0.18 5.37
C PHE A 118 -7.42 -1.29 5.82
N GLU A 119 -6.91 -1.57 7.02
CA GLU A 119 -6.83 -2.94 7.55
C GLU A 119 -8.19 -3.64 7.55
N GLU A 120 -9.22 -3.01 8.10
CA GLU A 120 -10.57 -3.56 8.15
C GLU A 120 -11.10 -3.91 6.76
N SER A 121 -10.90 -3.01 5.78
CA SER A 121 -11.33 -3.26 4.39
C SER A 121 -10.60 -4.45 3.76
N VAL A 122 -9.28 -4.59 4.00
CA VAL A 122 -8.51 -5.75 3.52
C VAL A 122 -8.99 -7.04 4.17
N LEU A 123 -9.20 -7.04 5.48
CA LEU A 123 -9.67 -8.21 6.23
C LEU A 123 -11.06 -8.65 5.76
N ALA A 124 -11.98 -7.71 5.55
CA ALA A 124 -13.33 -7.99 5.04
C ALA A 124 -13.29 -8.60 3.63
N TRP A 125 -12.44 -8.05 2.75
CA TRP A 125 -12.26 -8.58 1.40
C TRP A 125 -11.64 -10.00 1.43
N VAL A 126 -10.56 -10.19 2.19
CA VAL A 126 -9.92 -11.52 2.36
C VAL A 126 -10.90 -12.55 2.90
N ALA A 127 -11.70 -12.21 3.92
CA ALA A 127 -12.71 -13.10 4.47
C ALA A 127 -13.80 -13.47 3.44
N SER A 128 -14.21 -12.50 2.62
CA SER A 128 -15.19 -12.73 1.53
C SER A 128 -14.65 -13.69 0.48
N VAL A 129 -13.37 -13.54 0.11
CA VAL A 129 -12.68 -14.46 -0.80
C VAL A 129 -12.60 -15.87 -0.21
N GLN A 130 -12.16 -15.99 1.03
CA GLN A 130 -12.02 -17.28 1.73
C GLN A 130 -13.36 -18.03 1.83
N ARG A 131 -14.48 -17.30 1.94
CA ARG A 131 -15.80 -17.88 1.94
C ARG A 131 -16.25 -18.32 0.54
N TYR A 132 -15.91 -17.56 -0.49
CA TYR A 132 -16.36 -17.81 -1.86
C TYR A 132 -15.66 -19.01 -2.50
N GLU A 133 -14.34 -19.12 -2.35
CA GLU A 133 -13.52 -20.15 -3.00
C GLU A 133 -14.06 -21.59 -2.82
N PRO A 134 -14.29 -22.09 -1.58
CA PRO A 134 -14.72 -23.48 -1.40
C PRO A 134 -16.14 -23.72 -1.92
N LEU A 135 -17.01 -22.70 -1.85
CA LEU A 135 -18.37 -22.79 -2.37
C LEU A 135 -18.36 -22.90 -3.89
N ARG A 136 -17.46 -22.16 -4.56
CA ARG A 136 -17.30 -22.22 -6.01
C ARG A 136 -16.67 -23.52 -6.47
N ALA A 137 -15.65 -24.00 -5.76
CA ALA A 137 -15.02 -25.29 -6.06
C ALA A 137 -16.04 -26.44 -6.00
N ASN A 138 -16.82 -26.52 -4.90
CA ASN A 138 -17.87 -27.51 -4.76
C ASN A 138 -18.94 -27.39 -5.86
N TRP A 139 -19.35 -26.16 -6.21
CA TRP A 139 -20.28 -25.95 -7.31
C TRP A 139 -19.75 -26.47 -8.65
N LEU A 140 -18.47 -26.25 -8.96
CA LEU A 140 -17.84 -26.73 -10.19
C LEU A 140 -17.75 -28.26 -10.24
N GLU A 141 -17.46 -28.90 -9.12
CA GLU A 141 -17.48 -30.37 -9.00
C GLU A 141 -18.87 -30.94 -9.22
N GLU A 142 -19.88 -30.39 -8.54
CA GLU A 142 -21.27 -30.80 -8.71
C GLU A 142 -21.75 -30.59 -10.14
N ALA A 143 -21.40 -29.45 -10.76
CA ALA A 143 -21.72 -29.14 -12.15
C ALA A 143 -21.10 -30.18 -13.10
N LYS A 144 -19.83 -30.53 -12.90
CA LYS A 144 -19.15 -31.58 -13.69
C LYS A 144 -19.85 -32.92 -13.57
N THR A 145 -20.23 -33.34 -12.35
CA THR A 145 -20.98 -34.60 -12.16
C THR A 145 -22.36 -34.57 -12.82
N LEU A 146 -23.03 -33.43 -12.78
CA LEU A 146 -24.34 -33.23 -13.39
C LEU A 146 -24.26 -33.25 -14.92
N THR A 147 -23.27 -32.57 -15.51
CA THR A 147 -23.00 -32.60 -16.96
C THR A 147 -22.75 -34.01 -17.46
N LEU A 148 -21.95 -34.80 -16.73
CA LEU A 148 -21.73 -36.23 -17.05
C LEU A 148 -23.00 -37.08 -16.90
N GLY A 149 -23.88 -36.74 -15.95
CA GLY A 149 -25.18 -37.39 -15.78
C GLY A 149 -26.15 -37.06 -16.91
N LEU A 150 -26.19 -35.80 -17.34
CA LEU A 150 -27.02 -35.32 -18.44
C LEU A 150 -26.55 -35.86 -19.79
N SER A 151 -25.24 -35.94 -20.04
CA SER A 151 -24.69 -36.44 -21.31
C SER A 151 -24.95 -37.93 -21.54
N ARG A 152 -25.21 -38.70 -20.47
CA ARG A 152 -25.63 -40.11 -20.55
C ARG A 152 -27.13 -40.27 -20.86
N TRP A 153 -27.90 -39.18 -20.84
CA TRP A 153 -29.32 -39.18 -21.19
C TRP A 153 -29.54 -38.84 -22.68
N LYS A 154 -30.80 -38.68 -23.10
CA LYS A 154 -31.17 -38.31 -24.48
C LYS A 154 -30.50 -36.98 -24.87
N PHE A 155 -29.66 -37.02 -25.90
CA PHE A 155 -28.85 -35.90 -26.38
C PHE A 155 -29.66 -34.63 -26.62
N SER A 156 -30.82 -34.73 -27.29
CA SER A 156 -31.67 -33.58 -27.65
C SER A 156 -32.26 -32.82 -26.45
N ALA A 157 -32.46 -33.48 -25.31
CA ALA A 157 -32.90 -32.84 -24.08
C ALA A 157 -31.73 -32.36 -23.22
N ALA A 158 -30.57 -33.02 -23.33
CA ALA A 158 -29.39 -32.74 -22.52
C ALA A 158 -28.59 -31.54 -23.04
N GLU A 159 -28.45 -31.37 -24.35
CA GLU A 159 -27.61 -30.33 -24.96
C GLU A 159 -27.99 -28.90 -24.49
N PRO A 160 -29.27 -28.47 -24.52
CA PRO A 160 -29.64 -27.13 -24.04
C PRO A 160 -29.37 -26.92 -22.55
N LEU A 161 -29.52 -27.98 -21.74
CA LEU A 161 -29.27 -27.93 -20.29
C LEU A 161 -27.77 -27.82 -19.99
N ILE A 162 -26.93 -28.53 -20.76
CA ILE A 162 -25.47 -28.45 -20.67
C ILE A 162 -24.99 -27.05 -21.08
N PHE A 163 -25.50 -26.50 -22.17
CA PHE A 163 -25.17 -25.14 -22.62
C PHE A 163 -25.51 -24.09 -21.55
N ALA A 164 -26.65 -24.24 -20.89
CA ALA A 164 -27.05 -23.41 -19.76
C ALA A 164 -26.11 -23.58 -18.54
N LEU A 165 -25.63 -24.79 -18.25
CA LEU A 165 -24.62 -25.02 -17.20
C LEU A 165 -23.27 -24.39 -17.53
N ASP A 166 -22.84 -24.43 -18.80
CA ASP A 166 -21.63 -23.76 -19.24
C ASP A 166 -21.75 -22.24 -19.14
N SER A 167 -22.92 -21.68 -19.46
CA SER A 167 -23.21 -20.26 -19.23
C SER A 167 -23.15 -19.91 -17.73
N ALA A 168 -23.73 -20.75 -16.87
CA ALA A 168 -23.64 -20.59 -15.42
C ALA A 168 -22.20 -20.71 -14.90
N ARG A 169 -21.37 -21.59 -15.51
CA ARG A 169 -19.94 -21.74 -15.20
C ARG A 169 -19.14 -20.47 -15.52
N LEU A 170 -19.54 -19.70 -16.52
CA LEU A 170 -18.96 -18.40 -16.81
C LEU A 170 -19.46 -17.29 -15.86
N GLY A 171 -20.36 -17.61 -14.93
CA GLY A 171 -20.86 -16.69 -13.92
C GLY A 171 -22.09 -15.90 -14.34
N PHE A 172 -22.77 -16.30 -15.42
CA PHE A 172 -24.06 -15.71 -15.80
C PHE A 172 -25.21 -16.25 -14.94
N ALA A 173 -26.18 -15.39 -14.62
CA ALA A 173 -27.42 -15.81 -13.97
C ALA A 173 -28.36 -16.43 -15.02
N VAL A 174 -28.40 -17.76 -15.07
CA VAL A 174 -29.20 -18.50 -16.04
C VAL A 174 -30.58 -18.82 -15.48
N GLN A 175 -31.63 -18.52 -16.24
CA GLN A 175 -33.01 -18.83 -15.85
C GLN A 175 -33.32 -20.31 -16.09
N VAL A 176 -34.08 -20.91 -15.18
CA VAL A 176 -34.54 -22.30 -15.29
C VAL A 176 -35.61 -22.39 -16.38
N ASN A 177 -35.40 -23.25 -17.38
CA ASN A 177 -36.45 -23.58 -18.35
C ASN A 177 -37.16 -24.89 -17.96
N ASP A 178 -38.31 -24.75 -17.30
CA ASP A 178 -39.09 -25.90 -16.81
C ASP A 178 -39.63 -26.80 -17.92
N SER A 179 -39.78 -26.31 -19.15
CA SER A 179 -40.24 -27.15 -20.27
C SER A 179 -39.20 -28.21 -20.64
N LEU A 180 -37.92 -27.86 -20.61
CA LEU A 180 -36.81 -28.76 -20.90
C LEU A 180 -36.58 -29.76 -19.77
N LEU A 181 -36.85 -29.36 -18.53
CA LEU A 181 -36.70 -30.23 -17.35
C LEU A 181 -37.70 -31.39 -17.32
N LYS A 182 -38.88 -31.25 -17.96
CA LYS A 182 -39.86 -32.35 -18.07
C LYS A 182 -39.35 -33.56 -18.86
N ALA A 183 -38.33 -33.37 -19.70
CA ALA A 183 -37.75 -34.44 -20.52
C ALA A 183 -36.66 -35.26 -19.78
N VAL A 184 -36.35 -34.90 -18.52
CA VAL A 184 -35.27 -35.45 -17.72
C VAL A 184 -35.85 -36.04 -16.42
N PRO A 185 -35.27 -37.11 -15.84
CA PRO A 185 -35.72 -37.64 -14.55
C PRO A 185 -35.77 -36.58 -13.43
N ASP A 186 -36.77 -36.67 -12.57
CA ASP A 186 -37.02 -35.70 -11.48
C ASP A 186 -35.79 -35.51 -10.57
N SER A 187 -35.00 -36.56 -10.34
CA SER A 187 -33.78 -36.51 -9.54
C SER A 187 -32.72 -35.59 -10.16
N LEU A 188 -32.52 -35.67 -11.49
CA LEU A 188 -31.59 -34.82 -12.25
C LEU A 188 -32.15 -33.41 -12.39
N ALA A 189 -33.46 -33.26 -12.65
CA ALA A 189 -34.11 -31.97 -12.73
C ALA A 189 -34.02 -31.19 -11.41
N LYS A 190 -34.23 -31.85 -10.27
CA LYS A 190 -34.07 -31.24 -8.93
C LYS A 190 -32.62 -30.81 -8.67
N ARG A 191 -31.64 -31.67 -8.99
CA ARG A 191 -30.21 -31.32 -8.85
C ARG A 191 -29.85 -30.12 -9.71
N TYR A 192 -30.33 -30.08 -10.96
CA TYR A 192 -30.12 -28.97 -11.88
C TYR A 192 -30.67 -27.64 -11.34
N ARG A 193 -31.94 -27.62 -10.87
CA ARG A 193 -32.54 -26.42 -10.28
C ARG A 193 -31.75 -25.93 -9.07
N ASN A 194 -31.40 -26.83 -8.15
CA ASN A 194 -30.62 -26.48 -6.96
C ASN A 194 -29.26 -25.89 -7.33
N LEU A 195 -28.60 -26.43 -8.36
CA LEU A 195 -27.30 -25.97 -8.80
C LEU A 195 -27.37 -24.57 -9.43
N LEU A 196 -28.42 -24.26 -10.19
CA LEU A 196 -28.62 -22.91 -10.75
C LEU A 196 -28.98 -21.88 -9.67
N VAL A 197 -29.79 -22.25 -8.67
CA VAL A 197 -30.08 -21.38 -7.52
C VAL A 197 -28.78 -21.05 -6.77
N ARG A 198 -27.96 -22.05 -6.46
CA ARG A 198 -26.64 -21.83 -5.83
C ARG A 198 -25.70 -21.00 -6.70
N ASN A 199 -25.77 -21.11 -8.03
CA ASN A 199 -24.96 -20.26 -8.91
C ASN A 199 -25.37 -18.79 -8.81
N LYS A 200 -26.67 -18.51 -8.66
CA LYS A 200 -27.15 -17.15 -8.41
C LYS A 200 -26.60 -16.61 -7.09
N ASP A 201 -26.69 -17.39 -6.00
CA ASP A 201 -26.13 -16.99 -4.71
C ASP A 201 -24.61 -16.73 -4.79
N LEU A 202 -23.88 -17.57 -5.53
CA LEU A 202 -22.46 -17.38 -5.80
C LEU A 202 -22.17 -16.12 -6.62
N SER A 203 -23.00 -15.81 -7.61
CA SER A 203 -22.90 -14.58 -8.41
C SER A 203 -23.11 -13.35 -7.53
N ASP A 204 -24.09 -13.39 -6.63
CA ASP A 204 -24.34 -12.31 -5.67
C ASP A 204 -23.19 -12.14 -4.68
N ILE A 205 -22.57 -13.23 -4.22
CA ILE A 205 -21.36 -13.17 -3.38
C ILE A 205 -20.20 -12.58 -4.18
N TRP A 206 -19.97 -13.03 -5.42
CA TRP A 206 -18.90 -12.53 -6.28
C TRP A 206 -19.01 -11.02 -6.50
N ASN A 207 -20.21 -10.52 -6.78
CA ASN A 207 -20.45 -9.09 -6.95
C ASN A 207 -20.20 -8.26 -5.68
N ARG A 208 -20.15 -8.91 -4.50
CA ARG A 208 -19.77 -8.28 -3.22
C ARG A 208 -18.28 -8.41 -2.90
N ILE A 209 -17.52 -9.23 -3.63
CA ILE A 209 -16.06 -9.25 -3.59
C ILE A 209 -15.56 -8.06 -4.42
N ASP A 210 -16.00 -6.87 -4.02
CA ASP A 210 -15.51 -5.62 -4.55
C ASP A 210 -14.33 -5.19 -3.69
N ASN A 211 -13.17 -5.05 -4.34
CA ASN A 211 -11.93 -4.63 -3.71
C ASN A 211 -11.73 -3.11 -3.76
N ASP A 212 -12.64 -2.37 -4.43
CA ASP A 212 -12.48 -0.95 -4.73
C ASP A 212 -12.29 -0.13 -3.46
N GLU A 213 -13.00 -0.46 -2.37
CA GLU A 213 -12.80 0.24 -1.10
C GLU A 213 -11.36 0.07 -0.59
N SER A 214 -10.84 -1.15 -0.53
CA SER A 214 -9.48 -1.40 -0.05
C SER A 214 -8.42 -0.72 -0.93
N LEU A 215 -8.65 -0.66 -2.25
CA LEU A 215 -7.78 0.01 -3.21
C LEU A 215 -7.83 1.53 -3.04
N VAL A 216 -9.00 2.11 -2.85
CA VAL A 216 -9.17 3.55 -2.59
C VAL A 216 -8.48 3.94 -1.28
N ARG A 217 -8.65 3.15 -0.21
CA ARG A 217 -7.97 3.38 1.08
C ARG A 217 -6.45 3.29 0.92
N CYS A 218 -5.97 2.28 0.20
CA CYS A 218 -4.55 2.11 -0.13
C CYS A 218 -4.01 3.32 -0.91
N GLU A 219 -4.73 3.79 -1.93
CA GLU A 219 -4.31 4.92 -2.77
C GLU A 219 -4.29 6.23 -1.97
N ASN A 220 -5.26 6.45 -1.09
CA ASN A 220 -5.29 7.62 -0.21
C ASN A 220 -4.04 7.66 0.70
N LEU A 221 -3.69 6.53 1.32
CA LEU A 221 -2.47 6.41 2.13
C LEU A 221 -1.21 6.64 1.28
N LEU A 222 -1.15 6.01 0.10
CA LEU A 222 -0.04 6.15 -0.85
C LEU A 222 0.15 7.61 -1.27
N GLN A 223 -0.93 8.30 -1.62
CA GLN A 223 -0.92 9.70 -2.02
C GLN A 223 -0.47 10.59 -0.85
N ALA A 224 -0.95 10.31 0.38
CA ALA A 224 -0.56 11.05 1.57
C ALA A 224 0.97 10.96 1.79
N PHE A 225 1.55 9.76 1.71
CA PHE A 225 3.00 9.58 1.81
C PHE A 225 3.78 10.24 0.67
N LYS A 226 3.31 10.11 -0.58
CA LYS A 226 3.94 10.78 -1.74
C LYS A 226 3.96 12.30 -1.58
N MET A 227 2.83 12.89 -1.17
CA MET A 227 2.72 14.34 -0.93
C MET A 227 3.66 14.79 0.19
N GLN A 228 3.78 14.01 1.27
CA GLN A 228 4.72 14.33 2.34
C GLN A 228 6.17 14.22 1.89
N THR A 229 6.52 13.20 1.10
CA THR A 229 7.85 13.05 0.51
C THR A 229 8.20 14.24 -0.38
N LEU A 230 7.27 14.74 -1.19
CA LEU A 230 7.47 15.95 -2.01
C LEU A 230 7.71 17.19 -1.14
N LYS A 231 6.89 17.41 -0.11
CA LYS A 231 7.09 18.52 0.85
C LYS A 231 8.47 18.44 1.52
N ASN A 232 8.92 17.26 1.93
CA ASN A 232 10.24 17.10 2.54
C ASN A 232 11.37 17.38 1.55
N ARG A 233 11.22 17.02 0.27
CA ARG A 233 12.19 17.37 -0.77
C ARG A 233 12.26 18.89 -0.97
N GLU A 234 11.12 19.56 -1.00
CA GLU A 234 11.04 21.01 -1.12
C GLU A 234 11.73 21.70 0.08
N ILE A 235 11.42 21.29 1.30
CA ILE A 235 12.06 21.83 2.52
C ILE A 235 13.58 21.58 2.48
N LYS A 236 14.02 20.38 2.09
CA LYS A 236 15.45 20.06 1.99
C LYS A 236 16.16 20.95 0.96
N PHE A 237 15.52 21.22 -0.17
CA PHE A 237 16.04 22.13 -1.19
C PHE A 237 16.20 23.56 -0.66
N TRP A 238 15.19 24.10 0.03
CA TRP A 238 15.28 25.41 0.67
C TRP A 238 16.39 25.47 1.74
N ILE A 239 16.49 24.45 2.60
CA ILE A 239 17.55 24.34 3.62
C ILE A 239 18.94 24.38 2.96
N GLN A 240 19.13 23.64 1.86
CA GLN A 240 20.39 23.65 1.12
C GLN A 240 20.71 25.05 0.58
N GLN A 241 19.75 25.75 -0.04
CA GLN A 241 19.95 27.11 -0.54
C GLN A 241 20.36 28.08 0.58
N VAL A 242 19.67 28.05 1.71
CA VAL A 242 19.98 28.89 2.88
C VAL A 242 21.37 28.53 3.45
N PHE A 243 21.71 27.25 3.50
CA PHE A 243 23.02 26.78 3.94
C PHE A 243 24.15 27.29 3.03
N TYR A 244 23.97 27.23 1.71
CA TYR A 244 24.93 27.76 0.75
C TYR A 244 25.09 29.27 0.89
N LEU A 245 23.98 30.02 0.99
CA LEU A 245 24.01 31.46 1.19
C LEU A 245 24.75 31.84 2.48
N ALA A 246 24.40 31.19 3.60
CA ALA A 246 25.05 31.39 4.89
C ALA A 246 26.56 31.08 4.82
N SER A 247 26.94 30.01 4.12
CA SER A 247 28.35 29.64 3.90
C SER A 247 29.10 30.69 3.08
N ILE A 248 28.48 31.23 2.02
CA ILE A 248 29.06 32.32 1.21
C ILE A 248 29.26 33.58 2.06
N VAL A 249 28.23 33.97 2.83
CA VAL A 249 28.32 35.13 3.72
C VAL A 249 29.42 34.94 4.74
N LEU A 250 29.52 33.76 5.37
CA LEU A 250 30.60 33.44 6.30
C LEU A 250 31.98 33.59 5.64
N LEU A 251 32.15 33.10 4.41
CA LEU A 251 33.41 33.19 3.66
C LEU A 251 33.77 34.65 3.33
N LEU A 252 32.78 35.47 2.98
CA LEU A 252 32.99 36.90 2.76
C LEU A 252 33.40 37.62 4.05
N PHE A 253 32.76 37.29 5.19
CA PHE A 253 33.15 37.83 6.50
C PHE A 253 34.59 37.44 6.87
N THR A 254 34.98 36.17 6.68
CA THR A 254 36.36 35.73 6.98
C THR A 254 37.39 36.37 6.06
N LEU A 255 37.08 36.52 4.77
CA LEU A 255 37.96 37.19 3.81
C LEU A 255 38.14 38.67 4.13
N PHE A 256 37.06 39.36 4.51
CA PHE A 256 37.14 40.74 5.02
C PHE A 256 38.03 40.85 6.26
N PHE A 257 37.94 39.91 7.21
CA PHE A 257 38.81 39.85 8.39
C PHE A 257 40.29 39.70 8.02
N VAL A 258 40.62 38.78 7.09
CA VAL A 258 42.00 38.55 6.64
C VAL A 258 42.58 39.80 5.95
N ILE A 259 41.78 40.49 5.14
CA ILE A 259 42.21 41.72 4.47
C ILE A 259 42.39 42.86 5.49
N ARG A 260 41.43 43.04 6.41
CA ARG A 260 41.50 44.10 7.42
C ARG A 260 42.62 43.88 8.43
N SER A 261 42.94 42.64 8.79
CA SER A 261 44.03 42.35 9.74
C SER A 261 45.43 42.51 9.14
N ARG A 262 45.54 42.66 7.81
CA ARG A 262 46.82 42.92 7.10
C ARG A 262 47.09 44.41 6.88
N LYS A 263 46.10 45.27 7.13
CA LYS A 263 46.26 46.74 7.22
C LYS A 263 46.50 47.13 8.66
#